data_AF-A0A966D9P3-F1
#
_entry.id   AF-A0A966D9P3-F1
#
_cell.length_a   1.000
_cell.length_b   1.000
_cell.length_c   1.000
_cell.angle_alpha   90.00
_cell.angle_beta   90.00
_cell.angle_gamma   90.00
#
_symmetry.space_group_name_H-M   'P 1'
#
loop_
_entity.id
_entity.type
_entity.pdbx_description
1 polymer ?
#
loop_
_entity_poly.entity_id
_entity_poly.type
_entity_poly.pdbx_seq_one_letter_code
_entity_poly.pdbx_strand_id
1 'polypeptide(L)'
;GTRVLMAPTALMMIHNPMTIAYGNHADMQKAIGMLDEVKESIINAYELKTHLGRAKISHLMDNETWMNAKKAIELGFADAILEDAKKASNETSYAFSTKNSQLSLLNKITETYAHTENQEPPEEGRVALGELEKRLNLIKPQ
;
A
#
# COMPACT_ATOMS: atom_id res chain seq x y z
N GLY A 1 0.33 -27.69 -5.47
CA GLY A 1 -1.09 -27.58 -5.86
C GLY A 1 -1.22 -27.76 -7.36
N THR A 2 -2.38 -28.23 -7.82
CA THR A 2 -2.60 -28.70 -9.20
C THR A 2 -2.56 -27.56 -10.23
N ARG A 3 -3.33 -26.49 -10.05
CA ARG A 3 -3.34 -25.25 -10.87
C ARG A 3 -4.23 -24.19 -10.21
N VAL A 4 -3.87 -22.91 -10.29
CA VAL A 4 -4.61 -21.76 -9.76
C VAL A 4 -5.03 -20.85 -10.92
N LEU A 5 -6.32 -20.62 -11.07
CA LEU A 5 -6.89 -19.75 -12.11
C LEU A 5 -7.59 -18.56 -11.47
N MET A 6 -7.45 -17.37 -12.05
CA MET A 6 -8.11 -16.14 -11.57
C MET A 6 -9.10 -15.62 -12.60
N ALA A 7 -10.27 -15.13 -12.16
CA ALA A 7 -11.18 -14.44 -13.06
C ALA A 7 -10.52 -13.17 -13.64
N PRO A 8 -10.84 -12.76 -14.89
CA PRO A 8 -10.21 -11.60 -15.53
C PRO A 8 -10.33 -10.29 -14.72
N THR A 9 -11.41 -10.16 -13.94
CA THR A 9 -11.72 -8.99 -13.11
C THR A 9 -11.35 -9.17 -11.63
N ALA A 10 -10.74 -10.30 -11.26
CA ALA A 10 -10.35 -10.55 -9.88
C ALA A 10 -9.16 -9.69 -9.46
N LEU A 11 -9.19 -9.27 -8.20
CA LEU A 11 -8.05 -8.71 -7.48
C LEU A 11 -7.56 -9.72 -6.45
N MET A 12 -6.25 -9.81 -6.30
CA MET A 12 -5.58 -10.56 -5.25
C MET A 12 -4.87 -9.59 -4.33
N MET A 13 -4.92 -9.87 -3.03
CA MET A 13 -4.24 -9.11 -2.00
C MET A 13 -3.35 -10.02 -1.17
N ILE A 14 -2.14 -9.56 -0.85
CA ILE A 14 -1.26 -10.20 0.13
C ILE A 14 -0.81 -9.20 1.18
N HIS A 15 -0.87 -9.61 2.44
CA HIS A 15 -0.54 -8.78 3.60
C HIS A 15 0.04 -9.61 4.74
N ASN A 16 0.60 -8.95 5.75
CA ASN A 16 1.06 -9.60 6.97
C ASN A 16 -0.11 -10.19 7.78
N PRO A 17 0.08 -11.34 8.47
CA PRO A 17 -0.94 -11.87 9.34
C PRO A 17 -1.29 -10.86 10.42
N MET A 18 -2.57 -10.84 10.80
CA MET A 18 -3.11 -9.89 11.78
C MET A 18 -4.05 -10.64 12.72
N THR A 19 -3.97 -10.29 14.00
CA THR A 19 -4.89 -10.75 15.03
C THR A 19 -5.11 -9.65 16.06
N ILE A 20 -6.11 -9.85 16.94
CA ILE A 20 -6.33 -9.03 18.12
C ILE A 20 -5.99 -9.90 19.33
N ALA A 21 -5.14 -9.39 20.23
CA ALA A 21 -4.77 -10.08 21.46
C ALA A 21 -5.02 -9.17 22.68
N TYR A 22 -5.36 -9.77 23.82
CA TYR A 22 -5.54 -9.07 25.09
C TYR A 22 -4.96 -9.90 26.23
N GLY A 23 -4.31 -9.25 27.20
CA GLY A 23 -3.65 -9.93 28.32
C GLY A 23 -2.49 -9.10 28.89
N ASN A 24 -1.64 -9.73 29.69
CA ASN A 24 -0.46 -9.08 30.23
C ASN A 24 0.72 -9.11 29.22
N HIS A 25 1.88 -8.61 29.63
CA HIS A 25 3.08 -8.57 28.79
C HIS A 25 3.47 -9.94 28.20
N ALA A 26 3.41 -11.01 28.99
CA ALA A 26 3.77 -12.36 28.54
C ALA A 26 2.79 -12.89 27.48
N ASP A 27 1.50 -12.55 27.59
CA ASP A 27 0.49 -12.91 26.60
C ASP A 27 0.74 -12.19 25.28
N MET A 28 1.12 -10.91 25.31
CA MET A 28 1.44 -10.14 24.11
C MET A 28 2.69 -10.67 23.40
N GLN A 29 3.73 -11.09 24.15
CA GLN A 29 4.92 -11.71 23.57
C GLN A 29 4.59 -13.03 22.86
N LYS A 30 3.71 -13.85 23.44
CA LYS A 30 3.24 -15.08 22.77
C LYS A 30 2.46 -14.77 21.49
N ALA A 31 1.63 -13.73 21.50
CA ALA A 31 0.89 -13.31 20.30
C ALA A 31 1.83 -12.84 19.18
N ILE A 32 2.89 -12.09 19.52
CA ILE A 32 3.93 -11.69 18.56
C ILE A 32 4.62 -12.92 17.97
N GLY A 33 5.11 -13.83 18.81
CA GLY A 33 5.77 -15.06 18.34
C GLY A 33 4.87 -15.92 17.44
N MET A 34 3.58 -16.02 17.77
CA MET A 34 2.61 -16.69 16.91
C MET A 34 2.48 -16.01 15.53
N LEU A 35 2.39 -14.68 15.48
CA LEU A 35 2.31 -13.95 14.21
C LEU A 35 3.57 -14.12 13.36
N ASP A 36 4.75 -14.18 13.98
CA ASP A 36 6.02 -14.43 13.30
C ASP A 36 6.05 -15.84 12.69
N GLU A 37 5.67 -16.86 13.45
CA GLU A 37 5.59 -18.25 12.95
C GLU A 37 4.60 -18.38 11.78
N VAL A 38 3.42 -17.74 11.90
CA VAL A 38 2.42 -17.73 10.83
C VAL A 38 2.95 -17.02 9.59
N LYS A 39 3.65 -15.88 9.76
CA LYS A 39 4.26 -15.16 8.64
C LYS A 39 5.29 -16.02 7.92
N GLU A 40 6.16 -16.71 8.64
CA GLU A 40 7.16 -17.62 8.06
C GLU A 40 6.51 -18.78 7.28
N SER A 41 5.42 -19.34 7.80
CA SER A 41 4.64 -20.38 7.12
C SER A 41 4.01 -19.87 5.81
N ILE A 42 3.45 -18.65 5.82
CA ILE A 42 2.87 -18.02 4.62
C ILE A 42 3.97 -17.74 3.59
N ILE A 43 5.11 -17.18 4.00
CA ILE A 43 6.24 -16.91 3.10
C ILE A 43 6.72 -18.21 2.47
N ASN A 44 6.85 -19.30 3.24
CA ASN A 44 7.24 -20.60 2.72
C ASN A 44 6.26 -21.11 1.64
N ALA A 45 4.96 -21.01 1.88
CA ALA A 45 3.95 -21.42 0.91
C ALA A 45 4.03 -20.59 -0.39
N TYR A 46 4.21 -19.28 -0.28
CA TYR A 46 4.35 -18.41 -1.45
C TYR A 46 5.68 -18.59 -2.18
N GLU A 47 6.79 -18.83 -1.48
CA GLU A 47 8.08 -19.14 -2.08
C GLU A 47 7.98 -20.40 -2.95
N LEU A 48 7.33 -21.44 -2.43
CA LEU A 48 7.09 -22.68 -3.18
C LEU A 48 6.18 -22.49 -4.40
N LYS A 49 5.19 -21.58 -4.32
CA LYS A 49 4.24 -21.33 -5.41
C LYS A 49 4.78 -20.40 -6.49
N THR A 50 5.46 -19.34 -6.08
CA THR A 50 5.84 -18.20 -6.94
C THR A 50 7.29 -18.29 -7.42
N HIS A 51 8.14 -19.04 -6.70
CA HIS A 51 9.59 -19.06 -6.87
C HIS A 51 10.27 -17.69 -6.65
N LEU A 52 9.57 -16.72 -6.07
CA LEU A 52 10.16 -15.46 -5.64
C LEU A 52 10.96 -15.65 -4.36
N GLY A 53 12.06 -14.91 -4.22
CA GLY A 53 12.84 -14.93 -2.98
C GLY A 53 12.03 -14.42 -1.78
N ARG A 54 12.26 -15.04 -0.61
CA ARG A 54 11.56 -14.73 0.66
C ARG A 54 11.50 -13.24 0.98
N ALA A 55 12.60 -12.51 0.81
CA ALA A 55 12.66 -11.07 1.07
C ALA A 55 11.69 -10.27 0.19
N LYS A 56 11.53 -10.67 -1.08
CA LYS A 56 10.58 -10.03 -1.98
C LYS A 56 9.15 -10.28 -1.55
N ILE A 57 8.82 -11.50 -1.14
CA ILE A 57 7.49 -11.88 -0.63
C ILE A 57 7.18 -11.10 0.65
N SER A 58 8.10 -11.08 1.61
CA SER A 58 7.93 -10.28 2.84
C SER A 58 7.66 -8.83 2.52
N HIS A 59 8.42 -8.20 1.62
CA HIS A 59 8.18 -6.82 1.22
C HIS A 59 6.82 -6.59 0.58
N LEU A 60 6.29 -7.53 -0.20
CA LEU A 60 4.95 -7.41 -0.75
C LEU A 60 3.88 -7.50 0.34
N MET A 61 4.06 -8.36 1.34
CA MET A 61 3.17 -8.49 2.51
C MET A 61 3.24 -7.26 3.42
N ASP A 62 4.44 -6.76 3.71
CA ASP A 62 4.67 -5.55 4.52
C ASP A 62 4.02 -4.31 3.93
N ASN A 63 3.94 -4.27 2.60
CA ASN A 63 3.35 -3.17 1.86
C ASN A 63 1.85 -3.30 1.63
N GLU A 64 1.22 -4.40 2.04
CA GLU A 64 -0.17 -4.77 1.72
C GLU A 64 -0.43 -4.55 0.22
N THR A 65 -0.04 -5.54 -0.58
CA THR A 65 -0.04 -5.41 -2.04
C THR A 65 -1.29 -6.00 -2.64
N TRP A 66 -2.01 -5.16 -3.39
CA TRP A 66 -3.12 -5.53 -4.26
C TRP A 66 -2.64 -5.66 -5.69
N MET A 67 -3.09 -6.68 -6.41
CA MET A 67 -2.68 -6.97 -7.78
C MET A 67 -3.85 -7.50 -8.60
N ASN A 68 -3.91 -7.15 -9.88
CA ASN A 68 -4.87 -7.77 -10.79
C ASN A 68 -4.41 -9.17 -11.22
N ALA A 69 -5.32 -9.93 -11.86
CA ALA A 69 -5.04 -11.29 -12.32
C ALA A 69 -3.77 -11.40 -13.18
N LYS A 70 -3.53 -10.43 -14.08
CA LYS A 70 -2.30 -10.41 -14.92
C LYS A 70 -1.04 -10.29 -14.09
N LYS A 71 -1.03 -9.37 -13.11
CA LYS A 71 0.14 -9.18 -12.25
C LYS A 71 0.35 -10.35 -11.28
N ALA A 72 -0.73 -10.97 -10.81
CA ALA A 72 -0.65 -12.20 -10.00
C ALA A 72 -0.01 -13.35 -10.79
N ILE A 73 -0.31 -13.49 -12.08
CA ILE A 73 0.33 -14.49 -12.96
C ILE A 73 1.80 -14.14 -13.20
N GLU A 74 2.09 -12.87 -13.51
CA GLU A 74 3.46 -12.39 -13.72
C GLU A 74 4.37 -12.65 -12.51
N LEU A 75 3.82 -12.51 -11.30
CA LEU A 75 4.52 -12.79 -10.04
C LEU A 75 4.40 -14.26 -9.57
N GLY A 76 3.77 -15.14 -10.35
CA GLY A 76 3.67 -16.58 -10.07
C GLY A 76 2.66 -16.99 -8.99
N PHE A 77 1.82 -16.07 -8.50
CA PHE A 77 0.77 -16.38 -7.53
C PHE A 77 -0.41 -17.15 -8.18
N ALA A 78 -0.65 -16.95 -9.47
CA ALA A 78 -1.65 -17.66 -10.27
C ALA A 78 -1.02 -18.20 -11.57
N ASP A 79 -1.66 -19.21 -12.17
CA ASP A 79 -1.12 -19.90 -13.36
C ASP A 79 -1.74 -19.40 -14.67
N ALA A 80 -3.02 -19.00 -14.65
CA ALA A 80 -3.70 -18.42 -15.82
C ALA A 80 -4.98 -17.66 -15.44
N ILE A 81 -5.52 -16.93 -16.41
CA ILE A 81 -6.83 -16.28 -16.30
C ILE A 81 -7.91 -17.31 -16.69
N LEU A 82 -9.03 -17.32 -15.98
CA LEU A 82 -10.23 -18.08 -16.38
C LEU A 82 -10.76 -17.51 -17.70
N GLU A 83 -10.87 -18.37 -18.70
CA GLU A 83 -11.50 -18.00 -19.97
C GLU A 83 -13.01 -18.03 -19.82
N ASP A 84 -13.61 -16.84 -19.73
CA ASP A 84 -15.05 -16.68 -19.83
C ASP A 84 -15.39 -16.30 -21.29
N ALA A 85 -16.25 -17.07 -21.95
CA ALA A 85 -16.61 -16.91 -23.36
C ALA A 85 -17.25 -15.54 -23.72
N LYS A 86 -17.41 -14.65 -22.74
CA LYS A 86 -18.13 -13.37 -22.89
C LYS A 86 -17.33 -12.09 -22.72
N LYS A 87 -16.03 -12.09 -22.39
CA LYS A 87 -15.23 -10.84 -22.41
C LYS A 87 -13.74 -11.12 -22.20
N ALA A 88 -12.95 -11.00 -23.27
CA ALA A 88 -11.53 -10.71 -23.14
C ALA A 88 -11.39 -9.21 -22.81
N SER A 89 -11.07 -8.86 -21.56
CA SER A 89 -10.72 -7.49 -21.21
C SER A 89 -9.23 -7.24 -21.50
N ASN A 90 -8.94 -6.20 -22.27
CA ASN A 90 -7.58 -5.70 -22.51
C ASN A 90 -7.09 -4.87 -21.32
N GLU A 91 -7.18 -5.39 -20.10
CA GLU A 91 -6.69 -4.74 -18.88
C GLU A 91 -5.16 -4.75 -18.83
N THR A 92 -4.50 -3.66 -18.43
CA THR A 92 -3.04 -3.62 -18.28
C THR A 92 -2.61 -4.32 -16.97
N SER A 93 -1.44 -4.94 -16.91
CA SER A 93 -0.90 -5.50 -15.64
C SER A 93 -0.67 -4.37 -14.63
N TYR A 94 -1.22 -4.48 -13.41
CA TYR A 94 -1.00 -3.47 -12.36
C TYR A 94 -0.98 -4.07 -10.95
N ALA A 95 -0.25 -3.41 -10.06
CA ALA A 95 -0.34 -3.60 -8.62
C ALA A 95 -0.25 -2.25 -7.91
N PHE A 96 -0.93 -2.13 -6.79
CA PHE A 96 -0.85 -0.99 -5.90
C PHE A 96 -0.65 -1.49 -4.46
N SER A 97 0.05 -0.69 -3.68
CA SER A 97 0.30 -0.96 -2.26
C SER A 97 -0.25 0.19 -1.46
N THR A 98 -0.83 -0.12 -0.30
CA THR A 98 -1.41 0.86 0.62
C THR A 98 -0.36 1.87 1.09
N LYS A 99 0.90 1.43 1.28
CA LYS A 99 2.02 2.30 1.64
C LYS A 99 2.52 3.13 0.46
N ASN A 100 2.68 2.51 -0.72
CA ASN A 100 3.20 3.23 -1.89
C ASN A 100 2.21 4.26 -2.43
N SER A 101 0.91 3.99 -2.36
CA SER A 101 -0.11 4.96 -2.76
C SER A 101 -0.10 6.19 -1.85
N GLN A 102 0.02 5.99 -0.52
CA GLN A 102 0.17 7.09 0.43
C GLN A 102 1.42 7.93 0.16
N LEU A 103 2.58 7.28 -0.06
CA LEU A 103 3.83 7.97 -0.38
C LEU A 103 3.74 8.76 -1.70
N SER A 104 3.11 8.18 -2.73
CA SER A 104 2.93 8.89 -4.00
C SER A 104 2.05 10.13 -3.86
N LEU A 105 1.01 10.08 -3.02
CA LEU A 105 0.17 11.23 -2.74
C LEU A 105 0.94 12.30 -1.95
N LEU A 106 1.70 11.91 -0.92
CA LEU A 106 2.54 12.82 -0.15
C LEU A 106 3.58 13.52 -1.04
N ASN A 107 4.29 12.79 -1.90
CA ASN A 107 5.28 13.37 -2.80
C ASN A 107 4.64 14.37 -3.77
N LYS A 108 3.49 14.04 -4.38
CA LYS A 108 2.77 14.97 -5.28
C LYS A 108 2.34 16.24 -4.56
N ILE A 109 1.88 16.12 -3.32
CA ILE A 109 1.53 17.24 -2.45
C ILE A 109 2.79 18.10 -2.21
N THR A 110 3.90 17.50 -1.79
CA THR A 110 5.17 18.20 -1.56
C THR A 110 5.71 18.87 -2.83
N GLU A 111 5.67 18.20 -3.99
CA GLU A 111 6.06 18.79 -5.29
C GLU A 111 5.17 19.98 -5.63
N THR A 112 3.85 19.87 -5.43
CA THR A 112 2.90 20.96 -5.67
C THR A 112 3.22 22.17 -4.77
N TYR A 113 3.54 21.95 -3.49
CA TYR A 113 3.93 23.02 -2.57
C TYR A 113 5.33 23.59 -2.88
N ALA A 114 6.29 22.76 -3.29
CA ALA A 114 7.62 23.21 -3.70
C ALA A 114 7.57 24.05 -5.00
N HIS A 115 6.57 23.84 -5.84
CA HIS A 115 6.31 24.70 -7.00
C HIS A 115 5.65 26.03 -6.64
N THR A 116 4.91 26.13 -5.52
CA THR A 116 4.36 27.40 -5.03
C THR A 116 5.37 28.30 -4.32
N GLU A 117 6.49 27.78 -3.80
CA GLU A 117 7.58 28.60 -3.25
C GLU A 117 8.45 29.27 -4.33
N ASN A 118 8.50 28.70 -5.53
CA ASN A 118 9.34 29.19 -6.63
C ASN A 118 8.62 30.15 -7.59
N GLN A 119 7.38 30.54 -7.28
CA GLN A 119 6.70 31.65 -7.95
C GLN A 119 6.50 32.76 -6.91
N GLU A 120 7.13 33.92 -7.14
CA GLU A 120 6.77 35.11 -6.36
C GLU A 120 5.26 35.35 -6.48
N PRO A 121 4.52 35.45 -5.37
CA PRO A 121 3.08 35.67 -5.44
C PRO A 121 2.79 36.98 -6.19
N PRO A 122 1.68 37.09 -6.94
CA PRO A 122 1.30 38.32 -7.63
C PRO A 122 1.43 39.53 -6.69
N GLU A 123 2.04 40.62 -7.15
CA GLU A 123 2.25 41.81 -6.30
C GLU A 123 0.94 42.43 -5.80
N GLU A 124 -0.16 42.25 -6.55
CA GLU A 124 -1.47 42.76 -6.15
C GLU A 124 -2.10 41.90 -5.05
N GLY A 125 -2.24 42.49 -3.86
CA GLY A 125 -2.92 41.87 -2.72
C GLY A 125 -2.01 41.33 -1.62
N ARG A 126 -0.70 41.63 -1.65
CA ARG A 126 0.23 41.26 -0.56
C ARG A 126 -0.15 42.00 0.73
N VAL A 127 -0.71 41.28 1.70
CA VAL A 127 -0.96 41.77 3.05
C VAL A 127 0.33 41.67 3.86
N ALA A 128 0.74 42.77 4.49
CA ALA A 128 2.00 42.81 5.25
C ALA A 128 1.99 41.78 6.39
N LEU A 129 3.15 41.13 6.64
CA LEU A 129 3.30 40.11 7.68
C LEU A 129 2.78 40.56 9.05
N GLY A 130 3.05 41.82 9.42
CA GLY A 130 2.58 42.39 10.68
C GLY A 130 1.05 42.52 10.80
N GLU A 131 0.32 42.59 9.68
CA GLU A 131 -1.15 42.57 9.69
C GLU A 131 -1.67 41.15 9.93
N LEU A 132 -1.02 40.14 9.35
CA LEU A 132 -1.34 38.73 9.58
C LEU A 132 -1.06 38.32 11.04
N GLU A 133 0.06 38.78 11.62
CA GLU A 133 0.38 38.57 13.03
C GLU A 133 -0.64 39.23 13.96
N LYS A 134 -1.11 40.45 13.62
CA LYS A 134 -2.21 41.11 14.34
C LYS A 134 -3.49 40.29 14.29
N ARG A 135 -3.90 39.81 13.11
CA ARG A 135 -5.09 38.96 12.96
C ARG A 135 -4.96 37.65 13.74
N LEU A 136 -3.79 37.02 13.72
CA LEU A 136 -3.51 35.79 14.46
C LEU A 136 -3.63 36.01 15.97
N ASN A 137 -3.15 37.14 16.48
CA ASN A 137 -3.26 37.46 17.91
C ASN A 137 -4.69 37.79 18.36
N LEU A 138 -5.61 38.14 17.44
CA LEU A 138 -7.03 38.33 17.76
C LEU A 138 -7.79 37.00 17.93
N ILE A 139 -7.26 35.90 17.39
CA ILE A 139 -7.92 34.57 17.38
C ILE A 139 -7.37 33.67 18.50
N LYS A 140 -6.25 34.05 19.12
CA LYS A 140 -5.73 33.32 20.28
C LYS A 140 -6.69 33.52 21.46
N PRO A 141 -7.19 32.45 22.10
CA PRO A 141 -7.97 32.57 23.33
C PRO A 141 -7.09 33.21 24.43
N GLN A 142 -7.69 34.09 25.24
CA GLN A 142 -7.03 34.65 26.43
C GLN A 142 -6.75 33.57 27.47
#